data_AF-A0A2T0XH82-F1
#
_entry.id   AF-A0A2T0XH82-F1
#
_cell.length_a   1.000
_cell.length_b   1.000
_cell.length_c   1.000
_cell.angle_alpha   90.00
_cell.angle_beta   90.00
_cell.angle_gamma   90.00
#
_symmetry.space_group_name_H-M   'P 1'
#
loop_
_entity.id
_entity.type
_entity.pdbx_description
1 polymer ?
#
loop_
_entity_poly.entity_id
_entity_poly.type
_entity_poly.pdbx_seq_one_letter_code
_entity_poly.pdbx_strand_id
1 'polypeptide(L)'
;MKKEHYRLHLPHFHTPGQQFFVTWCLKNAVPSKAFEKYSMELEHLKAEIYSHKIRKTSDERIDNVKNDYQRVKRRYFNAFNEMLDVQKKPDNNLSEIRSANIISESVKYWEGKKITNIAFSIMPNHVHWVLETFEKDFEGKPDFCRIF
;
A
#
# COMPACT_ATOMS: atom_id res chain seq x y z
N MET A 1 4.57 -12.04 -14.01
CA MET A 1 3.47 -11.78 -13.05
C MET A 1 3.92 -10.69 -12.09
N LYS A 2 3.56 -9.42 -12.38
CA LYS A 2 3.87 -8.32 -11.47
C LYS A 2 2.81 -8.38 -10.38
N LYS A 3 3.26 -8.46 -9.13
CA LYS A 3 2.34 -8.60 -7.99
C LYS A 3 1.75 -7.23 -7.65
N GLU A 4 0.48 -7.19 -7.26
CA GLU A 4 -0.25 -5.99 -6.82
C GLU A 4 0.29 -5.38 -5.49
N HIS A 5 1.26 -6.06 -4.88
CA HIS A 5 2.10 -5.47 -3.83
C HIS A 5 3.40 -4.95 -4.42
N TYR A 6 3.76 -3.74 -4.01
CA TYR A 6 4.97 -3.07 -4.46
C TYR A 6 6.21 -3.92 -4.17
N ARG A 7 6.93 -4.31 -5.22
CA ARG A 7 8.29 -4.84 -5.16
C ARG A 7 9.07 -4.22 -6.31
N LEU A 8 10.00 -3.29 -6.02
CA LEU A 8 11.34 -3.05 -6.65
C LEU A 8 11.74 -1.57 -6.95
N HIS A 9 13.04 -1.32 -6.68
CA HIS A 9 14.09 -0.54 -7.40
C HIS A 9 13.92 0.89 -7.92
N LEU A 10 12.75 1.52 -7.87
CA LEU A 10 12.63 2.95 -8.18
C LEU A 10 12.33 3.77 -6.92
N PRO A 11 12.92 4.98 -6.77
CA PRO A 11 12.69 5.82 -5.61
C PRO A 11 11.20 6.16 -5.51
N HIS A 12 10.60 5.87 -4.36
CA HIS A 12 9.20 6.20 -4.10
C HIS A 12 9.14 7.71 -3.90
N PHE A 13 8.76 8.44 -4.94
CA PHE A 13 8.46 9.86 -4.82
C PHE A 13 7.02 9.98 -4.30
N HIS A 14 6.90 10.16 -2.99
CA HIS A 14 5.63 10.53 -2.39
C HIS A 14 5.44 12.03 -2.57
N THR A 15 4.25 12.42 -3.04
CA THR A 15 3.92 13.84 -3.20
C THR A 15 3.94 14.50 -1.83
N PRO A 16 4.65 15.63 -1.66
CA PRO A 16 4.66 16.37 -0.40
C PRO A 16 3.22 16.75 0.02
N GLY A 17 2.96 16.78 1.33
CA GLY A 17 1.65 17.17 1.88
C GLY A 17 0.52 16.13 1.72
N GLN A 18 0.82 14.89 1.32
CA GLN A 18 -0.21 13.85 1.15
C GLN A 18 -0.31 12.91 2.33
N GLN A 19 -1.52 12.36 2.51
CA GLN A 19 -1.82 11.31 3.48
C GLN A 19 -1.73 9.94 2.83
N PHE A 20 -1.12 8.99 3.55
CA PHE A 20 -0.89 7.63 3.08
C PHE A 20 -1.45 6.61 4.07
N PHE A 21 -2.11 5.59 3.54
CA PHE A 21 -2.40 4.36 4.26
C PHE A 21 -1.42 3.28 3.84
N VAL A 22 -0.56 2.88 4.75
CA VAL A 22 0.50 1.91 4.54
C VAL A 22 0.19 0.64 5.32
N THR A 23 0.41 -0.51 4.69
CA THR A 23 0.31 -1.81 5.36
C THR A 23 1.59 -2.60 5.14
N TRP A 24 2.21 -3.05 6.23
CA TRP A 24 3.32 -4.01 6.19
C TRP A 24 2.83 -5.34 6.75
N CYS A 25 3.27 -6.45 6.19
CA CYS A 25 2.93 -7.77 6.71
C CYS A 25 4.12 -8.72 6.63
N LEU A 26 4.13 -9.72 7.51
CA LEU A 26 5.12 -10.78 7.50
C LEU A 26 5.04 -11.61 6.21
N LYS A 27 6.17 -12.19 5.80
CA LYS A 27 6.28 -12.96 4.53
C LYS A 27 5.23 -14.06 4.39
N ASN A 28 4.87 -14.70 5.50
CA ASN A 28 3.90 -15.79 5.56
C ASN A 28 2.50 -15.32 5.96
N ALA A 29 2.26 -14.00 5.99
CA ALA A 29 0.98 -13.44 6.41
C ALA A 29 -0.15 -13.73 5.41
N VAL A 30 0.22 -13.79 4.14
CA VAL A 30 -0.69 -14.00 3.03
C VAL A 30 -0.13 -15.11 2.13
N PRO A 31 -0.91 -16.15 1.81
CA PRO A 31 -0.48 -17.19 0.88
C PRO A 31 -0.18 -16.60 -0.50
N SER A 32 0.94 -17.01 -1.10
CA SER A 32 1.43 -16.45 -2.36
C SER A 32 0.47 -16.58 -3.54
N LYS A 33 -0.45 -17.55 -3.50
CA LYS A 33 -1.45 -17.83 -4.53
C LYS A 33 -2.84 -17.27 -4.22
N ALA A 34 -3.08 -16.75 -3.01
CA ALA A 34 -4.42 -16.34 -2.58
C ALA A 34 -5.05 -15.25 -3.47
N PHE A 35 -4.22 -14.42 -4.09
CA PHE A 35 -4.66 -13.27 -4.89
C PHE A 35 -4.22 -13.32 -6.35
N GLU A 36 -3.82 -14.48 -6.85
CA GLU A 36 -3.39 -14.65 -8.24
C GLU A 36 -4.49 -14.26 -9.23
N LYS A 37 -5.72 -14.71 -8.98
CA LYS A 37 -6.90 -14.35 -9.80
C LYS A 37 -7.13 -12.85 -9.88
N TYR A 38 -7.12 -12.16 -8.73
CA TYR A 38 -7.28 -10.70 -8.70
C TYR A 38 -6.14 -9.99 -9.43
N SER A 39 -4.91 -10.47 -9.26
CA SER A 39 -3.74 -9.88 -9.93
C SER A 39 -3.86 -10.00 -11.46
N MET A 40 -4.26 -11.17 -11.96
CA MET A 40 -4.50 -11.38 -13.39
C MET A 40 -5.61 -10.49 -13.94
N GLU A 41 -6.71 -10.35 -13.19
CA GLU A 41 -7.85 -9.50 -13.58
C GLU A 41 -7.46 -8.01 -13.64
N LEU A 42 -6.68 -7.53 -12.67
CA LEU A 42 -6.16 -6.17 -12.65
C LEU A 42 -5.13 -5.92 -13.76
N GLU A 43 -4.24 -6.88 -14.04
CA GLU A 43 -3.30 -6.81 -15.17
C GLU A 43 -4.06 -6.73 -16.51
N HIS A 44 -5.12 -7.53 -16.69
CA HIS A 44 -5.97 -7.50 -17.88
C HIS A 44 -6.65 -6.14 -18.07
N LEU A 45 -7.36 -5.64 -17.04
CA LEU A 45 -8.05 -4.35 -17.10
C LEU A 45 -7.09 -3.18 -17.36
N LYS A 46 -5.88 -3.25 -16.79
CA LYS A 46 -4.84 -2.25 -17.04
C LYS A 46 -4.34 -2.26 -18.48
N ALA A 47 -4.14 -3.45 -19.06
CA ALA A 47 -3.78 -3.61 -20.47
C ALA A 47 -4.90 -3.09 -21.39
N GLU A 48 -6.16 -3.35 -21.04
CA GLU A 48 -7.33 -2.86 -21.77
C GLU A 48 -7.41 -1.33 -21.76
N ILE A 49 -7.25 -0.68 -20.61
CA ILE A 49 -7.18 0.79 -20.48
C ILE A 49 -6.08 1.36 -21.38
N TYR A 50 -4.89 0.75 -21.36
CA TYR A 50 -3.78 1.19 -22.20
C TYR A 50 -4.08 1.04 -23.69
N SER A 51 -4.69 -0.07 -24.09
CA SER A 51 -5.08 -0.32 -25.47
C SER A 51 -6.12 0.70 -25.98
N HIS A 52 -7.10 1.07 -25.15
CA HIS A 52 -8.12 2.06 -25.50
C HIS A 52 -7.55 3.47 -25.64
N LYS A 53 -6.58 3.84 -24.79
CA LYS A 53 -5.86 5.12 -24.91
C LYS A 53 -5.08 5.22 -26.23
N ILE A 54 -4.38 4.16 -26.63
CA ILE A 54 -3.65 4.15 -27.92
C ILE A 54 -4.61 4.28 -29.09
N ARG A 55 -5.73 3.56 -29.05
CA ARG A 55 -6.73 3.54 -30.13
C ARG A 55 -7.59 4.81 -30.20
N LYS A 56 -7.39 5.79 -29.31
CA LYS A 56 -8.22 7.01 -29.18
C LYS A 56 -9.72 6.67 -29.12
N THR A 57 -10.06 5.62 -28.37
CA THR A 57 -11.45 5.22 -28.14
C THR A 57 -12.18 6.30 -27.33
N SER A 58 -13.52 6.35 -27.38
CA SER A 58 -14.31 7.33 -26.61
C SER A 58 -13.95 7.32 -25.12
N ASP A 59 -13.95 8.51 -24.51
CA ASP A 59 -13.62 8.68 -23.10
C ASP A 59 -14.56 7.87 -22.18
N GLU A 60 -15.84 7.75 -22.54
CA GLU A 60 -16.83 6.95 -21.82
C GLU A 60 -16.41 5.48 -21.69
N ARG A 61 -15.86 4.88 -22.76
CA ARG A 61 -15.43 3.48 -22.72
C ARG A 61 -14.18 3.30 -21.86
N ILE A 62 -13.26 4.26 -21.90
CA ILE A 62 -12.08 4.27 -21.03
C ILE A 62 -12.51 4.37 -19.56
N ASP A 63 -13.47 5.23 -19.25
CA ASP A 63 -13.95 5.44 -17.89
C ASP A 63 -14.72 4.23 -17.35
N ASN A 64 -15.48 3.52 -18.18
CA ASN A 64 -16.10 2.25 -17.78
C ASN A 64 -15.06 1.21 -17.36
N VAL A 65 -14.00 1.00 -18.15
CA VAL A 65 -12.93 0.05 -17.78
C VAL A 65 -12.16 0.53 -16.54
N LYS A 66 -11.96 1.85 -16.36
CA LYS A 66 -11.40 2.38 -15.11
C LYS A 66 -12.29 2.07 -13.91
N ASN A 67 -13.60 2.23 -14.03
CA ASN A 67 -14.55 1.93 -12.95
C ASN A 67 -14.51 0.45 -12.58
N ASP A 68 -14.43 -0.43 -13.57
CA ASP A 68 -14.24 -1.87 -13.37
C ASP A 68 -12.92 -2.17 -12.66
N TYR A 69 -11.83 -1.54 -13.10
CA TYR A 69 -10.52 -1.64 -12.44
C TYR A 69 -10.60 -1.22 -10.97
N GLN A 70 -11.24 -0.09 -10.64
CA GLN A 70 -11.40 0.35 -9.25
C GLN A 70 -12.25 -0.62 -8.43
N ARG A 71 -13.30 -1.21 -9.02
CA ARG A 71 -14.16 -2.20 -8.35
C ARG A 71 -13.38 -3.46 -8.00
N VAL A 72 -12.59 -4.00 -8.94
CA VAL A 72 -11.74 -5.18 -8.70
C VAL A 72 -10.66 -4.87 -7.68
N LYS A 73 -10.02 -3.69 -7.78
CA LYS A 73 -8.99 -3.25 -6.83
C LYS A 73 -9.53 -3.14 -5.41
N ARG A 74 -10.74 -2.61 -5.22
CA ARG A 74 -11.40 -2.55 -3.91
C ARG A 74 -11.67 -3.95 -3.34
N ARG A 75 -12.14 -4.87 -4.18
CA ARG A 75 -12.37 -6.27 -3.76
C ARG A 75 -11.07 -6.97 -3.37
N TYR A 76 -10.00 -6.77 -4.15
CA TYR A 76 -8.66 -7.24 -3.81
C TYR A 76 -8.21 -6.71 -2.46
N PHE A 77 -8.32 -5.40 -2.23
CA PHE A 77 -7.88 -4.76 -0.99
C PHE A 77 -8.66 -5.28 0.23
N ASN A 78 -9.99 -5.39 0.12
CA ASN A 78 -10.82 -5.94 1.19
C ASN A 78 -10.45 -7.39 1.50
N ALA A 79 -10.34 -8.23 0.47
CA ALA A 79 -9.98 -9.63 0.65
C ALA A 79 -8.56 -9.79 1.22
N PHE A 80 -7.65 -8.88 0.89
CA PHE A 80 -6.30 -8.82 1.47
C PHE A 80 -6.33 -8.53 2.96
N ASN A 81 -7.06 -7.50 3.38
CA ASN A 81 -7.19 -7.16 4.81
C ASN A 81 -7.90 -8.27 5.59
N GLU A 82 -8.99 -8.82 5.06
CA GLU A 82 -9.68 -9.96 5.69
C GLU A 82 -8.75 -11.16 5.89
N MET A 83 -7.89 -11.46 4.90
CA MET A 83 -6.92 -12.55 5.00
C MET A 83 -5.88 -12.30 6.09
N LEU A 84 -5.43 -11.06 6.25
CA LEU A 84 -4.48 -10.70 7.31
C LEU A 84 -5.07 -10.95 8.70
N ASP A 85 -6.36 -10.68 8.89
CA ASP A 85 -7.06 -10.87 10.18
C ASP A 85 -7.33 -12.35 10.52
N VAL A 86 -7.48 -13.21 9.50
CA VAL A 86 -7.78 -14.63 9.69
C VAL A 86 -6.59 -15.42 10.26
N GLN A 87 -5.35 -14.98 10.01
CA GLN A 87 -4.17 -15.73 10.45
C GLN A 87 -3.87 -15.48 11.95
N LYS A 88 -4.37 -16.38 12.79
CA LYS A 88 -4.27 -16.26 14.26
C LYS A 88 -2.95 -16.72 14.88
N LYS A 89 -2.08 -17.41 14.13
CA LYS A 89 -0.82 -17.98 14.64
C LYS A 89 0.33 -17.76 13.65
N PRO A 90 0.85 -16.54 13.54
CA PRO A 90 2.06 -16.29 12.76
C PRO A 90 3.29 -16.89 13.46
N ASP A 91 4.31 -17.25 12.67
CA ASP A 91 5.59 -17.77 13.18
C ASP A 91 6.29 -16.76 14.11
N ASN A 92 6.14 -15.47 13.79
CA ASN A 92 6.60 -14.35 14.61
C ASN A 92 5.40 -13.48 14.99
N ASN A 93 5.30 -13.06 16.25
CA ASN A 93 4.23 -12.21 16.72
C ASN A 93 4.71 -10.75 16.89
N LEU A 94 4.36 -9.88 15.94
CA LEU A 94 4.73 -8.47 15.98
C LEU A 94 4.06 -7.72 17.14
N SER A 95 2.94 -8.22 17.68
CA SER A 95 2.23 -7.60 18.79
C SER A 95 2.83 -7.93 20.16
N GLU A 96 3.87 -8.76 20.23
CA GLU A 96 4.61 -8.98 21.47
C GLU A 96 5.34 -7.70 21.90
N ILE A 97 5.49 -7.50 23.21
CA ILE A 97 5.94 -6.21 23.74
C ILE A 97 7.28 -5.74 23.17
N ARG A 98 8.22 -6.68 22.96
CA ARG A 98 9.55 -6.37 22.42
C ARG A 98 9.46 -5.87 20.98
N SER A 99 8.78 -6.63 20.12
CA SER A 99 8.65 -6.28 18.70
C SER A 99 7.78 -5.03 18.52
N ALA A 100 6.68 -4.92 19.27
CA ALA A 100 5.79 -3.78 19.24
C ALA A 100 6.50 -2.47 19.63
N ASN A 101 7.38 -2.51 20.64
CA ASN A 101 8.17 -1.33 21.03
C ASN A 101 9.13 -0.89 19.92
N ILE A 102 9.89 -1.83 19.33
CA ILE A 102 10.81 -1.54 18.24
C ILE A 102 10.06 -0.92 17.05
N ILE A 103 8.90 -1.48 16.69
CA ILE A 103 8.07 -0.97 15.59
C ILE A 103 7.53 0.41 15.92
N SER A 104 7.00 0.62 17.12
CA SER A 104 6.49 1.93 17.58
C SER A 104 7.60 2.99 17.55
N GLU A 105 8.80 2.67 18.03
CA GLU A 105 9.96 3.58 17.95
C GLU A 105 10.34 3.89 16.49
N SER A 106 10.32 2.88 15.62
CA SER A 106 10.65 3.03 14.21
C SER A 106 9.67 3.92 13.47
N VAL A 107 8.36 3.74 13.71
CA VAL A 107 7.28 4.55 13.14
C VAL A 107 7.37 6.02 13.62
N LYS A 108 7.69 6.21 14.90
CA LYS A 108 7.86 7.54 15.50
C LYS A 108 9.18 8.22 15.16
N TYR A 109 10.16 7.51 14.62
CA TYR A 109 11.49 8.05 14.36
C TYR A 109 11.47 9.29 13.44
N TRP A 110 10.55 9.30 12.47
CA TRP A 110 10.37 10.39 11.51
C TRP A 110 9.30 11.41 11.91
N GLU A 111 8.64 11.20 13.04
CA GLU A 111 7.62 12.13 13.57
C GLU A 111 8.20 13.53 13.74
N GLY A 112 7.49 14.53 13.23
CA GLY A 112 7.93 15.92 13.32
C GLY A 112 9.16 16.25 12.49
N LYS A 113 9.71 15.29 11.73
CA LYS A 113 10.87 15.50 10.84
C LYS A 113 10.48 15.51 9.37
N LYS A 114 9.75 14.49 8.95
CA LYS A 114 9.33 14.29 7.55
C LYS A 114 7.86 13.95 7.43
N ILE A 115 7.28 13.45 8.51
CA ILE A 115 5.91 12.96 8.55
C ILE A 115 5.24 13.35 9.87
N THR A 116 3.91 13.37 9.82
CA THR A 116 3.03 13.28 10.98
C THR A 116 2.38 11.91 11.01
N ASN A 117 2.52 11.22 12.12
CA ASN A 117 1.83 9.97 12.43
C ASN A 117 0.40 10.28 12.86
N ILE A 118 -0.57 9.92 12.01
CA ILE A 118 -1.99 10.11 12.32
C ILE A 118 -2.49 8.96 13.20
N ALA A 119 -2.23 7.72 12.78
CA ALA A 119 -2.61 6.53 13.54
C ALA A 119 -1.77 5.32 13.08
N PHE A 120 -1.49 4.38 13.96
CA PHE A 120 -0.98 3.07 13.58
C PHE A 120 -1.50 1.98 14.50
N SER A 121 -1.60 0.76 13.98
CA SER A 121 -1.97 -0.43 14.74
C SER A 121 -1.02 -1.57 14.42
N ILE A 122 -0.51 -2.22 15.46
CA ILE A 122 0.43 -3.34 15.36
C ILE A 122 -0.35 -4.62 15.68
N MET A 123 -0.62 -5.40 14.65
CA MET A 123 -1.27 -6.71 14.73
C MET A 123 -0.21 -7.82 14.70
N PRO A 124 -0.54 -9.05 15.11
CA PRO A 124 0.46 -10.13 15.22
C PRO A 124 1.28 -10.41 13.97
N ASN A 125 0.71 -10.22 12.77
CA ASN A 125 1.34 -10.53 11.49
C ASN A 125 1.46 -9.32 10.55
N HIS A 126 0.90 -8.16 10.91
CA HIS A 126 0.88 -6.97 10.07
C HIS A 126 0.77 -5.67 10.87
N VAL A 127 1.05 -4.55 10.21
CA VAL A 127 0.93 -3.20 10.77
C VAL A 127 0.13 -2.36 9.78
N HIS A 128 -0.88 -1.65 10.28
CA HIS A 128 -1.56 -0.59 9.55
C HIS A 128 -1.04 0.76 10.03
N TRP A 129 -0.74 1.65 9.10
CA TRP A 129 -0.14 2.94 9.40
C TRP A 129 -0.73 4.04 8.52
N VAL A 130 -1.32 5.04 9.16
CA VAL A 130 -1.78 6.28 8.56
C VAL A 130 -0.79 7.38 8.91
N LEU A 131 -0.22 8.00 7.88
CA LEU A 131 0.74 9.08 8.01
C LEU A 131 0.45 10.19 7.01
N GLU A 132 0.98 11.36 7.30
CA GLU A 132 1.01 12.51 6.40
C GLU A 132 2.45 12.93 6.16
N THR A 133 2.84 13.16 4.91
CA THR A 133 4.16 13.72 4.58
C THR A 133 4.13 15.24 4.63
N PHE A 134 5.22 15.87 5.04
CA PHE A 134 5.30 17.34 5.00
C PHE A 134 5.39 17.88 3.58
N GLU A 135 4.87 19.08 3.37
CA GLU A 135 5.01 19.78 2.09
C GLU A 135 6.44 20.25 1.84
N LYS A 136 7.14 20.62 2.92
CA LYS A 136 8.47 21.20 2.88
C LYS A 136 9.35 20.63 4.00
N ASP A 137 10.64 20.58 3.73
CA ASP A 137 11.66 20.24 4.72
C ASP A 137 11.98 21.45 5.62
N PHE A 138 12.89 21.26 6.57
CA PHE A 138 13.34 22.30 7.49
C PHE A 138 14.01 23.51 6.81
N GLU A 139 14.43 23.37 5.54
CA GLU A 139 15.02 24.45 4.73
C GLU A 139 13.97 25.14 3.83
N GLY A 140 12.70 24.75 3.91
CA GLY A 140 11.61 25.29 3.10
C GLY A 140 11.56 24.77 1.66
N LYS A 141 12.33 23.73 1.33
CA LYS A 141 12.29 23.06 0.01
C LYS A 141 11.23 21.96 0.03
N PRO A 142 10.64 21.58 -1.12
CA PRO A 142 9.69 20.47 -1.15
C PRO A 142 10.29 19.18 -0.59
N ASP A 143 9.68 18.61 0.44
CA ASP A 143 10.17 17.36 1.04
C ASP A 143 9.61 16.17 0.27
N PHE A 144 10.40 15.69 -0.69
CA PHE A 144 10.15 14.42 -1.36
C PHE A 144 10.49 13.27 -0.41
N CYS A 145 9.61 13.05 0.56
CA CYS A 145 9.81 12.03 1.56
C CYS A 145 9.82 10.64 0.89
N ARG A 146 10.98 9.98 0.90
CA ARG A 146 11.09 8.56 0.53
C ARG A 146 10.70 7.73 1.74
N ILE A 147 9.46 7.27 1.76
CA ILE A 147 9.01 6.30 2.73
C ILE A 147 9.18 4.93 2.06
N PHE A 148 10.07 4.12 2.66
CA PHE A 148 10.52 2.76 2.27
C PHE A 148 11.66 2.65 1.27
#